data_AF-A0AA40JZM8-F1
#
_entry.id   AF-A0AA40JZM8-F1
#
_cell.length_a   1.000
_cell.length_b   1.000
_cell.length_c   1.000
_cell.angle_alpha   90.00
_cell.angle_beta   90.00
_cell.angle_gamma   90.00
#
_symmetry.space_group_name_H-M   'P 1'
#
loop_
_entity.id
_entity.type
_entity.pdbx_description
1 polymer ?
#
loop_
_entity_poly.entity_id
_entity_poly.type
_entity_poly.pdbx_seq_one_letter_code
_entity_poly.pdbx_strand_id
1 'polypeptide(L)'
;MTFTEQFPGQLGESATNGFFFWCEFGELMGCDATFRGDDEAGWIRHHVQHLGVQFPRETICWFCDYHTPFVAHHKADRQATFEERMVHIAEHVRSDYLSINEMRPDFHMLEHLFRHHLISDETYYDARQYTELPRELQHPDAGFAHDMSSAPRHRGRAEGVVNNTEKEDRDHLRKKKKRTNKSGW
;
A
#
# COMPACT_ATOMS: atom_id res chain seq x y z
N MET A 1 -31.69 -12.76 2.28
CA MET A 1 -32.62 -12.29 1.23
C MET A 1 -31.75 -11.92 0.03
N THR A 2 -31.79 -12.72 -1.03
CA THR A 2 -30.93 -12.64 -2.21
C THR A 2 -31.62 -11.84 -3.31
N PHE A 3 -30.99 -10.75 -3.73
CA PHE A 3 -31.47 -9.80 -4.74
C PHE A 3 -30.91 -10.19 -6.11
N THR A 4 -31.49 -11.22 -6.74
CA THR A 4 -31.05 -11.64 -8.07
C THR A 4 -32.21 -12.20 -8.89
N GLU A 5 -33.25 -11.40 -9.13
CA GLU A 5 -34.20 -11.69 -10.20
C GLU A 5 -34.75 -10.37 -10.76
N GLN A 6 -34.29 -9.99 -11.97
CA GLN A 6 -35.06 -9.28 -13.00
C GLN A 6 -34.13 -8.80 -14.11
N PHE A 7 -33.99 -9.56 -15.21
CA PHE A 7 -33.90 -9.04 -16.59
C PHE A 7 -34.05 -10.23 -17.58
N PRO A 8 -35.18 -10.38 -18.29
CA PRO A 8 -35.32 -11.39 -19.32
C PRO A 8 -34.97 -10.83 -20.71
N GLY A 9 -33.94 -11.43 -21.33
CA GLY A 9 -33.89 -11.74 -22.77
C GLY A 9 -33.52 -10.63 -23.77
N GLN A 10 -32.31 -10.72 -24.33
CA GLN A 10 -32.16 -10.76 -25.79
C GLN A 10 -30.84 -11.43 -26.21
N LEU A 11 -30.98 -12.37 -27.15
CA LEU A 11 -29.95 -13.22 -27.75
C LEU A 11 -28.84 -12.42 -28.43
N GLY A 12 -27.61 -12.81 -28.11
CA GLY A 12 -26.36 -12.33 -28.68
C GLY A 12 -25.21 -13.04 -27.99
N GLU A 13 -25.13 -14.36 -28.19
CA GLU A 13 -24.02 -15.18 -27.70
C GLU A 13 -22.72 -14.76 -28.39
N SER A 14 -22.07 -13.77 -27.78
CA SER A 14 -20.63 -13.80 -27.60
C SER A 14 -20.45 -13.76 -26.09
N ALA A 15 -20.48 -14.94 -25.47
CA ALA A 15 -19.97 -15.10 -24.12
C ALA A 15 -18.46 -14.83 -24.17
N THR A 16 -18.10 -13.55 -24.27
CA THR A 16 -16.78 -13.10 -23.84
C THR A 16 -16.74 -13.48 -22.38
N ASN A 17 -15.99 -14.53 -22.08
CA ASN A 17 -15.61 -14.91 -20.73
C ASN A 17 -14.70 -13.79 -20.20
N GLY A 18 -15.30 -12.62 -19.97
CA GLY A 18 -14.63 -11.36 -19.72
C GLY A 18 -14.43 -11.22 -18.23
N PHE A 19 -13.19 -10.96 -17.82
CA PHE A 19 -12.91 -10.43 -16.50
C PHE A 19 -13.23 -8.94 -16.48
N PHE A 20 -13.35 -8.37 -15.27
CA PHE A 20 -13.61 -6.95 -15.07
C PHE A 20 -12.53 -6.38 -14.16
N PHE A 21 -12.18 -5.11 -14.40
CA PHE A 21 -11.39 -4.32 -13.46
C PHE A 21 -12.32 -3.55 -12.52
N TRP A 22 -11.86 -3.31 -11.30
CA TRP A 22 -12.57 -2.54 -10.26
C TRP A 22 -11.72 -1.38 -9.78
N CYS A 23 -12.35 -0.35 -9.22
CA CYS A 23 -11.64 0.80 -8.68
C CYS A 23 -11.01 0.50 -7.30
N GLU A 24 -9.72 0.81 -7.12
CA GLU A 24 -9.01 0.67 -5.83
C GLU A 24 -9.56 1.62 -4.77
N PHE A 25 -10.20 2.71 -5.21
CA PHE A 25 -10.83 3.70 -4.35
C PHE A 25 -12.27 3.35 -3.99
N GLY A 26 -12.71 2.11 -4.25
CA GLY A 26 -14.07 1.66 -3.93
C GLY A 26 -14.39 1.75 -2.44
N GLU A 27 -13.61 1.06 -1.60
CA GLU A 27 -13.83 1.10 -0.15
C GLU A 27 -13.33 2.41 0.49
N LEU A 28 -12.34 3.06 -0.12
CA LEU A 28 -11.69 4.25 0.43
C LEU A 28 -12.45 5.56 0.13
N MET A 29 -13.12 5.65 -1.03
CA MET A 29 -13.81 6.87 -1.48
C MET A 29 -15.24 6.61 -1.95
N GLY A 30 -15.76 5.38 -1.82
CA GLY A 30 -17.11 5.02 -2.25
C GLY A 30 -17.28 4.88 -3.75
N CYS A 31 -16.20 4.61 -4.50
CA CYS A 31 -16.24 4.52 -5.96
C CYS A 31 -16.68 3.13 -6.46
N ASP A 32 -17.83 3.03 -7.12
CA ASP A 32 -18.39 1.77 -7.62
C ASP A 32 -18.05 1.47 -9.10
N ALA A 33 -17.15 2.25 -9.70
CA ALA A 33 -16.77 2.10 -11.10
C ALA A 33 -16.13 0.73 -11.38
N THR A 34 -16.65 0.07 -12.42
CA THR A 34 -16.13 -1.19 -12.96
C THR A 34 -15.92 -1.06 -14.46
N PHE A 35 -14.95 -1.82 -14.98
CA PHE A 35 -14.50 -1.72 -16.37
C PHE A 35 -14.42 -3.13 -16.95
N ARG A 36 -14.74 -3.27 -18.23
CA ARG A 36 -14.51 -4.52 -18.94
C ARG A 36 -13.01 -4.78 -19.05
N GLY A 37 -12.60 -6.06 -19.07
CA GLY A 37 -11.20 -6.45 -19.15
C GLY A 37 -10.46 -5.99 -20.41
N ASP A 38 -11.18 -5.54 -21.45
CA ASP A 38 -10.62 -4.93 -22.66
C ASP A 38 -10.40 -3.41 -22.55
N ASP A 39 -10.88 -2.75 -21.49
CA ASP A 39 -10.75 -1.31 -21.25
C ASP A 39 -9.74 -0.98 -20.13
N GLU A 40 -8.54 -1.55 -20.22
CA GLU A 40 -7.43 -1.26 -19.30
C GLU A 40 -7.10 0.25 -19.26
N ALA A 41 -7.02 0.90 -20.43
CA ALA A 41 -6.70 2.32 -20.51
C ALA A 41 -7.78 3.21 -19.87
N GLY A 42 -9.07 2.85 -19.99
CA GLY A 42 -10.16 3.53 -19.30
C GLY A 42 -10.08 3.37 -17.79
N TRP A 43 -9.77 2.15 -17.33
CA TRP A 43 -9.58 1.84 -15.92
C TRP A 43 -8.41 2.61 -15.29
N ILE A 44 -7.25 2.65 -15.95
CA ILE A 44 -6.07 3.42 -15.47
C ILE A 44 -6.40 4.91 -15.41
N ARG A 45 -6.98 5.46 -16.49
CA ARG A 45 -7.37 6.87 -16.54
C ARG A 45 -8.35 7.25 -15.44
N HIS A 46 -9.26 6.35 -15.07
CA HIS A 46 -10.19 6.57 -13.97
C HIS A 46 -9.47 6.69 -12.61
N HIS A 47 -8.45 5.86 -12.35
CA HIS A 47 -7.66 5.97 -11.12
C HIS A 47 -6.88 7.29 -11.06
N VAL A 48 -6.30 7.70 -12.18
CA VAL A 48 -5.63 9.00 -12.33
C VAL A 48 -6.57 10.16 -11.98
N GLN A 49 -7.86 10.07 -12.33
CA GLN A 49 -8.84 11.13 -12.03
C GLN A 49 -9.08 11.31 -10.53
N HIS A 50 -9.11 10.23 -9.74
CA HIS A 50 -9.24 10.32 -8.28
C HIS A 50 -8.07 11.06 -7.63
N LEU A 51 -6.86 10.88 -8.16
CA LEU A 51 -5.66 11.53 -7.65
C LEU A 51 -5.45 12.95 -8.20
N GLY A 52 -6.05 13.26 -9.36
CA GLY A 52 -5.90 14.55 -10.03
C GLY A 52 -4.44 14.85 -10.36
N VAL A 53 -3.82 15.75 -9.58
CA VAL A 53 -2.39 16.12 -9.72
C VAL A 53 -1.53 15.64 -8.53
N GLN A 54 -2.13 14.92 -7.59
CA GLN A 54 -1.53 14.52 -6.32
C GLN A 54 -1.22 13.03 -6.32
N PHE A 55 -0.14 12.66 -7.00
CA PHE A 55 0.32 11.28 -7.04
C PHE A 55 1.25 10.97 -5.86
N PRO A 56 1.18 9.74 -5.32
CA PRO A 56 2.13 9.27 -4.32
C PRO A 56 3.56 9.23 -4.89
N ARG A 57 4.55 9.33 -4.00
CA ARG A 57 5.95 9.11 -4.39
C ARG A 57 6.25 7.63 -4.58
N GLU A 58 5.55 6.79 -3.82
CA GLU A 58 5.85 5.38 -3.66
C GLU A 58 4.53 4.63 -3.52
N THR A 59 4.43 3.49 -4.20
CA THR A 59 3.26 2.60 -4.21
C THR A 59 3.72 1.17 -4.43
N ILE A 60 2.90 0.19 -4.04
CA ILE A 60 3.18 -1.23 -4.22
C ILE A 60 2.03 -1.92 -4.97
N CYS A 61 2.34 -3.01 -5.67
CA CYS A 61 1.31 -3.86 -6.26
C CYS A 61 0.46 -4.52 -5.16
N TRP A 62 -0.85 -4.67 -5.40
CA TRP A 62 -1.75 -5.38 -4.48
C TRP A 62 -1.42 -6.87 -4.36
N PHE A 63 -0.90 -7.46 -5.44
CA PHE A 63 -0.82 -8.91 -5.58
C PHE A 63 0.59 -9.47 -5.37
N CYS A 64 1.65 -8.70 -5.63
CA CYS A 64 3.03 -9.18 -5.48
C CYS A 64 3.44 -9.38 -4.01
N ASP A 65 3.96 -10.56 -3.68
CA ASP A 65 4.54 -10.86 -2.34
C ASP A 65 5.88 -10.17 -2.11
N TYR A 66 6.64 -9.98 -3.18
CA TYR A 66 7.85 -9.18 -3.13
C TYR A 66 7.43 -7.72 -3.24
N HIS A 67 7.30 -7.05 -2.09
CA HIS A 67 6.96 -5.63 -1.94
C HIS A 67 8.01 -4.68 -2.54
N THR A 68 8.48 -4.93 -3.77
CA THR A 68 9.32 -3.98 -4.48
C THR A 68 8.46 -2.79 -4.85
N PRO A 69 8.74 -1.60 -4.30
CA PRO A 69 7.91 -0.44 -4.54
C PRO A 69 8.16 0.14 -5.93
N PHE A 70 7.11 0.68 -6.52
CA PHE A 70 7.17 1.62 -7.63
C PHE A 70 7.52 2.99 -7.05
N VAL A 71 8.74 3.48 -7.30
CA VAL A 71 9.27 4.71 -6.68
C VAL A 71 9.56 5.77 -7.74
N ALA A 72 8.88 6.91 -7.61
CA ALA A 72 9.16 8.10 -8.41
C ALA A 72 10.30 8.92 -7.78
N HIS A 73 11.40 9.08 -8.51
CA HIS A 73 12.55 9.87 -8.04
C HIS A 73 12.29 11.38 -8.11
N HIS A 74 11.51 11.84 -9.08
CA HIS A 74 11.09 13.24 -9.19
C HIS A 74 9.56 13.39 -9.16
N LYS A 75 9.09 14.58 -8.77
CA LYS A 75 7.65 14.88 -8.72
C LYS A 75 6.98 14.74 -10.09
N ALA A 76 7.70 15.10 -11.16
CA ALA A 76 7.20 15.03 -12.53
C ALA A 76 6.92 13.58 -12.99
N ASP A 77 7.61 12.60 -12.40
CA ASP A 77 7.52 11.19 -12.82
C ASP A 77 6.39 10.44 -12.09
N ARG A 78 5.81 11.01 -11.03
CA ARG A 78 4.90 10.30 -10.13
C ARG A 78 3.66 9.75 -10.83
N GLN A 79 3.10 10.50 -11.78
CA GLN A 79 1.96 10.00 -12.56
C GLN A 79 2.38 8.79 -13.40
N ALA A 80 3.49 8.89 -14.14
CA ALA A 80 3.99 7.80 -14.96
C ALA A 80 4.30 6.56 -14.13
N THR A 81 4.95 6.71 -12.98
CA THR A 81 5.24 5.61 -12.04
C THR A 81 3.96 4.97 -11.48
N PHE A 82 2.93 5.78 -11.20
CA PHE A 82 1.63 5.26 -10.77
C PHE A 82 0.91 4.50 -11.89
N GLU A 83 0.94 5.04 -13.12
CA GLU A 83 0.39 4.35 -14.29
C GLU A 83 1.13 3.02 -14.57
N GLU A 84 2.46 2.98 -14.43
CA GLU A 84 3.27 1.76 -14.50
C GLU A 84 2.82 0.70 -13.49
N ARG A 85 2.54 1.11 -12.24
CA ARG A 85 1.94 0.22 -11.24
C ARG A 85 0.60 -0.31 -11.71
N MET A 86 -0.27 0.54 -12.24
CA MET A 86 -1.61 0.11 -12.66
C MET A 86 -1.56 -0.88 -13.83
N VAL A 87 -0.67 -0.65 -14.81
CA VAL A 87 -0.40 -1.62 -15.89
C VAL A 87 0.09 -2.95 -15.32
N HIS A 88 0.99 -2.91 -14.34
CA HIS A 88 1.49 -4.12 -13.68
C HIS A 88 0.39 -4.88 -12.92
N ILE A 89 -0.52 -4.17 -12.24
CA ILE A 89 -1.70 -4.78 -11.61
C ILE A 89 -2.64 -5.37 -12.66
N ALA A 90 -2.81 -4.72 -13.81
CA ALA A 90 -3.63 -5.23 -14.91
C ALA A 90 -3.17 -6.61 -15.38
N GLU A 91 -1.85 -6.82 -15.43
CA GLU A 91 -1.24 -8.10 -15.78
C GLU A 91 -1.70 -9.22 -14.86
N HIS A 92 -1.72 -8.98 -13.54
CA HIS A 92 -2.16 -9.96 -12.56
C HIS A 92 -3.64 -10.33 -12.72
N VAL A 93 -4.50 -9.34 -12.94
CA VAL A 93 -5.93 -9.59 -13.16
C VAL A 93 -6.15 -10.40 -14.45
N ARG A 94 -5.42 -10.07 -15.52
CA ARG A 94 -5.60 -10.67 -16.84
C ARG A 94 -4.96 -12.06 -16.97
N SER A 95 -3.74 -12.23 -16.47
CA SER A 95 -2.92 -13.43 -16.69
C SER A 95 -3.01 -14.42 -15.53
N ASP A 96 -3.09 -13.92 -14.29
CA ASP A 96 -3.15 -14.75 -13.08
C ASP A 96 -4.58 -14.94 -12.57
N TYR A 97 -5.57 -14.28 -13.20
CA TYR A 97 -7.00 -14.33 -12.86
C TYR A 97 -7.29 -13.90 -11.41
N LEU A 98 -6.48 -12.99 -10.85
CA LEU A 98 -6.68 -12.46 -9.51
C LEU A 98 -7.85 -11.48 -9.48
N SER A 99 -8.61 -11.50 -8.40
CA SER A 99 -9.82 -10.72 -8.19
C SER A 99 -9.65 -9.71 -7.04
N ILE A 100 -10.71 -8.94 -6.77
CA ILE A 100 -10.75 -7.98 -5.65
C ILE A 100 -10.53 -8.66 -4.29
N ASN A 101 -10.87 -9.94 -4.16
CA ASN A 101 -10.73 -10.68 -2.90
C ASN A 101 -9.27 -10.96 -2.54
N GLU A 102 -8.38 -10.98 -3.53
CA GLU A 102 -6.94 -11.16 -3.34
C GLU A 102 -6.20 -9.80 -3.23
N MET A 103 -6.93 -8.68 -3.28
CA MET A 103 -6.34 -7.34 -3.18
C MET A 103 -5.81 -7.07 -1.76
N ARG A 104 -4.55 -6.68 -1.66
CA ARG A 104 -3.94 -6.21 -0.39
C ARG A 104 -3.84 -4.69 -0.37
N PRO A 105 -3.94 -4.07 0.81
CA PRO A 105 -3.81 -2.62 0.91
C PRO A 105 -2.39 -2.17 0.58
N ASP A 106 -2.31 -1.15 -0.26
CA ASP A 106 -1.09 -0.36 -0.44
C ASP A 106 -1.03 0.70 0.68
N PHE A 107 -0.26 0.43 1.74
CA PHE A 107 -0.15 1.36 2.86
C PHE A 107 0.51 2.69 2.48
N HIS A 108 1.33 2.74 1.43
CA HIS A 108 1.90 3.99 0.93
C HIS A 108 0.83 4.84 0.25
N MET A 109 -0.04 4.21 -0.55
CA MET A 109 -1.23 4.87 -1.10
C MET A 109 -2.13 5.37 0.03
N LEU A 110 -2.44 4.52 1.02
CA LEU A 110 -3.31 4.87 2.13
C LEU A 110 -2.79 6.07 2.94
N GLU A 111 -1.50 6.08 3.29
CA GLU A 111 -0.87 7.22 3.96
C GLU A 111 -0.91 8.49 3.09
N HIS A 112 -0.66 8.36 1.78
CA HIS A 112 -0.72 9.49 0.86
C HIS A 112 -2.11 10.10 0.79
N LEU A 113 -3.15 9.29 0.61
CA LEU A 113 -4.54 9.74 0.57
C LEU A 113 -4.91 10.50 1.86
N PHE A 114 -4.54 9.96 3.02
CA PHE A 114 -4.79 10.59 4.31
C PHE A 114 -4.07 11.94 4.46
N ARG A 115 -2.78 12.00 4.15
CA ARG A 115 -1.97 13.22 4.25
C ARG A 115 -2.43 14.34 3.32
N HIS A 116 -3.11 13.98 2.23
CA HIS A 116 -3.67 14.92 1.27
C HIS A 116 -5.17 15.18 1.47
N HIS A 117 -5.75 14.68 2.57
CA HIS A 117 -7.18 14.83 2.92
C HIS A 117 -8.14 14.33 1.83
N LEU A 118 -7.73 13.27 1.11
CA LEU A 118 -8.57 12.60 0.11
C LEU A 118 -9.48 11.54 0.74
N ILE A 119 -9.19 11.13 1.97
CA ILE A 119 -10.01 10.22 2.79
C ILE A 119 -10.15 10.77 4.21
N SER A 120 -11.18 10.32 4.92
CA SER A 120 -11.42 10.71 6.32
C SER A 120 -10.48 9.99 7.30
N ASP A 121 -10.35 10.53 8.51
CA ASP A 121 -9.62 9.89 9.61
C ASP A 121 -10.17 8.49 9.91
N GLU A 122 -11.50 8.35 9.98
CA GLU A 122 -12.19 7.07 10.21
C GLU A 122 -11.81 6.05 9.13
N THR A 123 -11.94 6.43 7.85
CA THR A 123 -11.55 5.58 6.71
C THR A 123 -10.08 5.16 6.79
N TYR A 124 -9.18 6.09 7.14
CA TYR A 124 -7.75 5.79 7.25
C TYR A 124 -7.46 4.78 8.37
N TYR A 125 -8.01 5.00 9.57
CA TYR A 125 -7.73 4.13 10.71
C TYR A 125 -8.36 2.75 10.56
N ASP A 126 -9.56 2.67 9.97
CA ASP A 126 -10.23 1.40 9.66
C ASP A 126 -9.45 0.59 8.63
N ALA A 127 -9.06 1.20 7.50
CA ALA A 127 -8.25 0.54 6.47
C ALA A 127 -6.89 0.06 7.02
N ARG A 128 -6.34 0.75 8.03
CA ARG A 128 -5.09 0.35 8.68
C ARG A 128 -5.21 -0.86 9.60
N GLN A 129 -6.43 -1.28 9.96
CA GLN A 129 -6.65 -2.52 10.72
C GLN A 129 -6.57 -3.78 9.86
N TYR A 130 -6.33 -3.66 8.55
CA TYR A 130 -6.19 -4.81 7.66
C TYR A 130 -5.16 -5.81 8.18
N THR A 131 -5.53 -7.09 8.13
CA THR A 131 -4.67 -8.20 8.48
C THR A 131 -4.96 -9.40 7.60
N GLU A 132 -3.91 -10.07 7.12
CA GLU A 132 -4.01 -11.33 6.38
C GLU A 132 -4.28 -12.52 7.31
N LEU A 133 -4.28 -12.31 8.63
CA LEU A 133 -4.55 -13.37 9.60
C LEU A 133 -6.01 -13.84 9.47
N PRO A 134 -6.25 -15.16 9.43
CA PRO A 134 -7.59 -15.73 9.58
C PRO A 134 -8.29 -15.17 10.82
N ARG A 135 -9.61 -14.94 10.73
CA ARG A 135 -10.41 -14.33 11.81
C ARG A 135 -10.27 -15.08 13.14
N GLU A 136 -10.06 -16.39 13.09
CA GLU A 136 -9.86 -17.26 14.25
C GLU A 136 -8.56 -16.96 15.02
N LEU A 137 -7.58 -16.37 14.34
CA LEU A 137 -6.28 -15.97 14.88
C LEU A 137 -6.21 -14.47 15.18
N GLN A 138 -7.24 -13.70 14.83
CA GLN A 138 -7.31 -12.28 15.15
C GLN A 138 -7.68 -12.12 16.63
N HIS A 139 -6.80 -11.48 17.39
CA HIS A 139 -7.08 -11.15 18.78
C HIS A 139 -8.08 -9.97 18.85
N PRO A 140 -9.15 -10.06 19.67
CA PRO A 140 -10.15 -9.00 19.79
C PRO A 140 -9.63 -7.63 20.28
N ASP A 141 -8.41 -7.57 20.81
CA ASP A 141 -7.85 -6.42 21.54
C ASP A 141 -6.69 -5.70 20.82
N ALA A 142 -6.46 -5.98 19.53
CA ALA A 142 -5.40 -5.30 18.75
C ALA A 142 -5.82 -3.92 18.20
N GLY A 143 -7.05 -3.48 18.46
CA GLY A 143 -7.47 -2.11 18.19
C GLY A 143 -6.78 -1.17 19.17
N PHE A 144 -5.82 -0.37 18.69
CA PHE A 144 -5.22 0.69 19.49
C PHE A 144 -6.33 1.62 20.01
N ALA A 145 -6.69 1.46 21.29
CA ALA A 145 -7.52 2.41 22.01
C ALA A 145 -6.79 3.75 22.00
N HIS A 146 -7.23 4.66 21.13
CA HIS A 146 -6.75 6.02 21.08
C HIS A 146 -7.34 6.77 22.27
N ASP A 147 -6.74 6.60 23.45
CA ASP A 147 -7.03 7.43 24.62
C ASP A 147 -6.51 8.85 24.36
N MET A 148 -7.39 9.70 23.85
CA MET A 148 -7.20 11.14 23.69
C MET A 148 -7.47 11.90 24.99
N SER A 149 -7.00 11.39 26.14
CA SER A 149 -7.03 12.15 27.39
C SER A 149 -5.94 11.73 28.36
N SER A 150 -4.76 12.33 28.23
CA SER A 150 -4.00 12.91 29.35
C SER A 150 -2.64 13.43 28.90
N ALA A 151 -2.52 14.75 28.74
CA ALA A 151 -1.23 15.39 28.94
C ALA A 151 -0.96 15.48 30.45
N PRO A 152 0.21 15.02 30.92
CA PRO A 152 0.96 15.83 31.86
C PRO A 152 2.37 16.06 31.35
N ARG A 153 2.72 17.34 31.25
CA ARG A 153 4.10 17.81 31.21
C ARG A 153 4.82 17.33 32.48
N HIS A 154 5.87 16.53 32.35
CA HIS A 154 7.00 16.60 33.27
C HIS A 154 8.30 16.09 32.63
N ARG A 155 9.34 16.92 32.74
CA ARG A 155 10.74 16.64 32.39
C ARG A 155 11.24 15.37 33.07
N GLY A 156 11.92 14.51 32.32
CA GLY A 156 12.67 13.38 32.86
C GLY A 156 13.51 12.71 31.78
N ARG A 157 14.80 13.04 31.76
CA ARG A 157 15.86 12.39 30.99
C ARG A 157 15.87 10.88 31.29
N ALA A 158 15.65 10.04 30.28
CA ALA A 158 15.99 8.63 30.31
C ALA A 158 16.74 8.28 29.00
N GLU A 159 17.94 7.79 29.19
CA GLU A 159 18.94 7.51 28.17
C GLU A 159 18.53 6.29 27.34
N GLY A 160 18.18 6.52 26.07
CA GLY A 160 18.12 5.46 25.08
C GLY A 160 19.52 5.13 24.62
N VAL A 161 20.05 3.99 25.05
CA VAL A 161 21.29 3.40 24.54
C VAL A 161 21.09 3.11 23.05
N VAL A 162 21.58 4.02 22.21
CA VAL A 162 21.68 3.80 20.77
C VAL A 162 22.86 2.85 20.58
N ASN A 163 22.57 1.58 20.32
CA ASN A 163 23.57 0.61 19.86
C ASN A 163 24.06 1.06 18.49
N ASN A 164 25.14 1.84 18.51
CA ASN A 164 25.75 2.44 17.32
C ASN A 164 26.89 1.53 16.85
N THR A 165 26.54 0.44 16.16
CA THR A 165 27.45 -0.57 15.60
C THR A 165 28.57 0.06 14.74
N GLU A 166 28.31 1.20 14.10
CA GLU A 166 29.30 1.94 13.32
C GLU A 166 30.44 2.54 14.16
N LYS A 167 30.19 2.81 15.45
CA LYS A 167 31.23 3.30 16.38
C LYS A 167 32.15 2.16 16.83
N GLU A 168 31.60 0.97 17.04
CA GLU A 168 32.38 -0.21 17.42
C GLU A 168 33.30 -0.66 16.28
N ASP A 169 32.83 -0.68 15.03
CA ASP A 169 33.64 -1.04 13.86
C ASP A 169 34.84 -0.09 13.65
N ARG A 170 34.63 1.21 13.89
CA ARG A 170 35.69 2.22 13.78
C ARG A 170 36.78 2.01 14.82
N ASP A 171 36.42 1.60 16.03
CA ASP A 171 37.36 1.28 17.10
C ASP A 171 38.10 -0.05 16.87
N HIS A 172 37.44 -1.05 16.28
CA HIS A 172 38.07 -2.30 15.87
C HIS A 172 39.15 -2.08 14.80
N LEU A 173 38.88 -1.26 13.79
CA LEU A 173 39.86 -0.89 12.76
C LEU A 173 41.07 -0.14 13.36
N ARG A 174 40.81 0.75 14.33
CA ARG A 174 41.87 1.53 15.00
C ARG A 174 42.76 0.66 15.89
N LYS A 175 42.20 -0.35 16.57
CA LYS A 175 42.96 -1.35 17.34
C LYS A 175 43.76 -2.28 16.44
N LYS A 176 43.25 -2.68 15.27
CA LYS A 176 43.97 -3.52 14.30
C LYS A 176 45.21 -2.82 13.74
N LYS A 177 45.10 -1.52 13.38
CA LYS A 177 46.25 -0.69 12.95
C LYS A 177 47.32 -0.51 14.03
N LYS A 178 46.93 -0.44 15.31
CA LYS A 178 47.89 -0.33 16.43
C LYS A 178 48.64 -1.63 16.72
N ARG A 179 48.06 -2.80 16.41
CA ARG A 179 48.70 -4.10 16.61
C ARG A 179 49.73 -4.41 15.51
N THR A 180 49.44 -4.05 14.26
CA THR A 180 50.40 -4.23 13.15
C THR A 180 51.61 -3.30 13.23
N ASN A 181 51.50 -2.16 13.93
CA ASN A 181 52.61 -1.22 14.10
C ASN A 181 53.50 -1.51 15.33
N LYS A 182 53.23 -2.59 16.07
CA LYS A 182 53.94 -2.96 17.31
C LYS A 182 54.68 -4.30 17.24
N SER A 183 54.67 -4.96 16.07
CA SER A 183 55.31 -6.26 15.82
C SER A 183 56.40 -6.18 14.74
N GLY A 184 56.99 -5.00 14.54
CA GLY A 184 58.08 -4.79 13.59
C GLY A 184 59.17 -3.93 14.21
N TRP A 185 59.84 -4.48 15.24
CA TRP A 185 61.21 -4.20 15.69
C TRP A 185 61.68 -5.39 16.52
#